data_AF-A0A0E0K2X3-F1
#
_entry.id   AF-A0A0E0K2X3-F1
#
_cell.length_a   1.000
_cell.length_b   1.000
_cell.length_c   1.000
_cell.angle_alpha   90.00
_cell.angle_beta   90.00
_cell.angle_gamma   90.00
#
_symmetry.space_group_name_H-M   'P 1'
#
loop_
_entity.id
_entity.type
_entity.pdbx_description
1 polymer ?
#
loop_
_entity_poly.entity_id
_entity_poly.type
_entity_poly.pdbx_seq_one_letter_code
_entity_poly.pdbx_strand_id
1 'polypeptide(L)'
;MAGEALKEAEATPAAANAGEEKAVIPAASPSPVISKTEDTEPPADDSKALVVFVEKVADKPHAEKATPTRTSNDRDIALAKVETDKRESLIKAWEENEKAKAENRASKKLLDIVSWENTKKAVIKTQLKKKEEELERKKAEYAEKAKNKEAIVHKEAEEKRAMVMARRGEEVIKAEEIAAKYRATGVTPKKHLGCFGA
;
A
#
# COMPACT_ATOMS: atom_id res chain seq x y z
N MET A 1 -42.29 38.45 -39.28
CA MET A 1 -42.60 39.85 -38.89
C MET A 1 -42.33 39.94 -37.40
N ALA A 2 -41.07 40.26 -37.05
CA ALA A 2 -40.63 41.58 -36.57
C ALA A 2 -40.69 41.58 -35.03
N GLY A 3 -39.56 41.45 -34.35
CA GLY A 3 -38.73 42.57 -33.87
C GLY A 3 -39.11 42.77 -32.39
N GLU A 4 -38.22 42.93 -31.41
CA GLU A 4 -37.16 43.93 -31.34
C GLU A 4 -36.29 43.64 -30.10
N ALA A 5 -35.02 44.05 -30.16
CA ALA A 5 -34.04 43.96 -29.09
C ALA A 5 -33.57 45.37 -28.68
N LEU A 6 -33.34 45.58 -27.38
CA LEU A 6 -32.59 46.69 -26.74
C LEU A 6 -31.93 46.06 -25.48
N LYS A 7 -30.60 45.89 -25.31
CA LYS A 7 -29.46 46.84 -25.15
C LYS A 7 -29.76 47.94 -24.10
N GLU A 8 -28.93 48.26 -23.10
CA GLU A 8 -27.46 48.31 -23.02
C GLU A 8 -26.95 48.57 -21.58
N ALA A 9 -25.64 48.31 -21.35
CA ALA A 9 -24.66 49.00 -20.48
C ALA A 9 -24.86 49.07 -18.95
N GLU A 10 -23.84 49.14 -18.07
CA GLU A 10 -22.37 49.02 -18.04
C GLU A 10 -21.98 49.25 -16.56
N ALA A 11 -20.99 48.54 -15.99
CA ALA A 11 -20.10 49.07 -14.94
C ALA A 11 -19.05 48.04 -14.49
N THR A 12 -17.80 48.32 -14.82
CA THR A 12 -16.56 47.94 -14.08
C THR A 12 -16.05 49.21 -13.35
N PRO A 13 -15.10 49.22 -12.39
CA PRO A 13 -13.89 48.36 -12.35
C PRO A 13 -13.27 47.99 -10.97
N ALA A 14 -12.21 47.17 -11.06
CA ALA A 14 -10.96 47.15 -10.28
C ALA A 14 -10.96 46.81 -8.77
N ALA A 15 -10.26 45.71 -8.44
CA ALA A 15 -9.25 45.69 -7.37
C ALA A 15 -8.30 44.50 -7.54
N ALA A 16 -6.99 44.79 -7.55
CA ALA A 16 -5.88 43.86 -7.65
C ALA A 16 -5.68 43.06 -6.35
N ASN A 17 -5.32 41.78 -6.46
CA ASN A 17 -4.63 41.08 -5.37
C ASN A 17 -3.86 39.87 -5.91
N ALA A 18 -2.54 39.98 -5.96
CA ALA A 18 -1.61 38.85 -6.13
C ALA A 18 -0.28 39.23 -5.47
N GLY A 19 -0.27 39.19 -4.13
CA GLY A 19 0.96 39.15 -3.35
C GLY A 19 1.28 37.69 -3.03
N GLU A 20 2.32 37.15 -3.67
CA GLU A 20 2.95 35.89 -3.27
C GLU A 20 3.75 36.13 -1.98
N GLU A 21 3.28 35.59 -0.86
CA GLU A 21 4.01 35.57 0.40
C GLU A 21 4.64 34.19 0.63
N LYS A 22 5.90 34.25 1.01
CA LYS A 22 6.87 33.18 1.15
C LYS A 22 6.77 32.54 2.55
N ALA A 23 7.02 31.24 2.59
CA ALA A 23 7.41 30.42 3.75
C ALA A 23 6.31 30.01 4.75
N VAL A 24 6.29 28.72 5.12
CA VAL A 24 6.86 28.20 6.38
C VAL A 24 6.54 26.70 6.47
N ILE A 25 7.60 25.91 6.58
CA ILE A 25 7.64 24.52 7.02
C ILE A 25 7.36 24.45 8.53
N PRO A 26 6.60 23.45 9.00
CA PRO A 26 6.87 22.88 10.31
C PRO A 26 7.31 21.42 10.18
N ALA A 27 8.47 21.18 10.78
CA ALA A 27 9.06 19.87 11.03
C ALA A 27 8.12 18.99 11.88
N ALA A 28 8.02 17.72 11.51
CA ALA A 28 7.63 16.66 12.42
C ALA A 28 8.38 15.38 12.04
N SER A 29 9.39 15.04 12.85
CA SER A 29 9.98 13.71 12.90
C SER A 29 8.95 12.68 13.36
N PRO A 30 9.06 11.44 12.89
CA PRO A 30 9.04 10.33 13.85
C PRO A 30 10.16 9.31 13.62
N SER A 31 10.81 8.95 14.73
CA SER A 31 11.77 7.85 14.85
C SER A 31 11.13 6.49 14.53
N PRO A 32 11.88 5.49 13.99
CA PRO A 32 11.33 4.17 13.76
C PRO A 32 11.45 3.30 15.02
N VAL A 33 10.30 2.72 15.39
CA VAL A 33 10.17 1.63 16.36
C VAL A 33 10.71 0.35 15.73
N ILE A 34 11.68 -0.27 16.39
CA ILE A 34 12.20 -1.59 16.05
C ILE A 34 11.22 -2.63 16.59
N SER A 35 10.55 -3.36 15.69
CA SER A 35 9.83 -4.58 16.02
C SER A 35 10.56 -5.77 15.39
N LYS A 36 11.00 -6.68 16.27
CA LYS A 36 11.73 -7.91 16.01
C LYS A 36 10.74 -9.09 15.95
N THR A 37 10.85 -9.95 14.92
CA THR A 37 10.41 -11.36 14.82
C THR A 37 11.14 -11.92 13.58
N GLU A 38 12.28 -12.60 13.64
CA GLU A 38 12.59 -13.92 14.23
C GLU A 38 11.75 -15.05 13.61
N ASP A 39 12.32 -15.70 12.59
CA ASP A 39 12.16 -17.12 12.29
C ASP A 39 13.50 -17.64 11.75
N THR A 40 13.90 -18.80 12.29
CA THR A 40 15.16 -19.56 12.15
C THR A 40 14.74 -20.95 11.67
N GLU A 41 15.36 -21.59 10.68
CA GLU A 41 16.47 -22.59 10.79
C GLU A 41 16.81 -23.19 9.37
N PRO A 42 17.79 -24.12 9.17
CA PRO A 42 18.88 -23.98 8.19
C PRO A 42 18.88 -25.10 7.11
N PRO A 43 19.95 -25.20 6.30
CA PRO A 43 20.64 -26.50 6.30
C PRO A 43 22.16 -26.42 6.42
N ALA A 44 22.68 -27.38 7.17
CA ALA A 44 24.08 -27.76 7.29
C ALA A 44 24.58 -28.44 6.00
N ASP A 45 25.86 -28.24 5.66
CA ASP A 45 26.66 -29.28 5.03
C ASP A 45 28.15 -29.09 5.38
N ASP A 46 28.65 -30.08 6.10
CA ASP A 46 30.03 -30.23 6.56
C ASP A 46 30.87 -30.85 5.45
N SER A 47 31.97 -30.21 5.05
CA SER A 47 33.17 -30.92 4.60
C SER A 47 34.27 -29.96 4.18
N LYS A 48 35.28 -29.80 5.04
CA LYS A 48 36.71 -29.76 4.65
C LYS A 48 37.61 -29.75 5.89
N ALA A 49 37.87 -30.97 6.35
CA ALA A 49 39.15 -31.48 6.81
C ALA A 49 40.13 -30.48 7.49
N LEU A 50 40.11 -30.49 8.82
CA LEU A 50 41.28 -30.23 9.64
C LEU A 50 42.32 -31.35 9.37
N VAL A 51 43.26 -31.09 8.47
CA VAL A 51 44.47 -31.93 8.34
C VAL A 51 45.50 -31.43 9.34
N VAL A 52 45.63 -32.25 10.39
CA VAL A 52 46.75 -32.34 11.31
C VAL A 52 48.07 -32.35 10.51
N PHE A 53 48.93 -31.35 10.71
CA PHE A 53 50.35 -31.45 10.39
C PHE A 53 51.13 -31.61 11.69
N VAL A 54 51.32 -32.88 12.09
CA VAL A 54 52.35 -33.29 13.05
C VAL A 54 53.66 -33.45 12.28
N GLU A 55 54.63 -32.67 12.73
CA GLU A 55 56.03 -33.03 12.95
C GLU A 55 56.73 -33.89 11.89
N LYS A 56 57.64 -33.23 11.14
CA LYS A 56 58.84 -33.89 10.63
C LYS A 56 60.06 -33.04 10.96
N VAL A 57 60.75 -33.48 12.02
CA VAL A 57 62.13 -33.13 12.35
C VAL A 57 63.07 -33.87 11.39
N ALA A 58 64.09 -33.15 10.91
CA ALA A 58 65.23 -33.49 10.03
C ALA A 58 65.17 -32.55 8.80
N ASP A 59 66.08 -31.62 8.56
CA ASP A 59 67.52 -31.65 8.79
C ASP A 59 68.06 -30.26 9.19
N LYS A 60 69.07 -30.26 10.06
CA LYS A 60 70.03 -29.15 10.13
C LYS A 60 70.68 -28.98 8.76
N PRO A 61 70.83 -27.74 8.29
CA PRO A 61 72.18 -27.32 7.98
C PRO A 61 72.56 -26.11 8.82
N HIS A 62 73.71 -26.28 9.46
CA HIS A 62 74.74 -25.27 9.59
C HIS A 62 74.30 -23.92 10.15
N ALA A 63 74.59 -23.75 11.44
CA ALA A 63 74.91 -22.44 11.99
C ALA A 63 76.15 -21.90 11.27
N GLU A 64 75.94 -21.34 10.08
CA GLU A 64 76.91 -20.45 9.48
C GLU A 64 76.76 -19.13 10.24
N LYS A 65 77.67 -18.91 11.19
CA LYS A 65 77.99 -17.58 11.69
C LYS A 65 78.56 -16.78 10.53
N ALA A 66 77.72 -16.36 9.60
CA ALA A 66 78.02 -15.23 8.74
C ALA A 66 77.83 -14.00 9.63
N THR A 67 78.93 -13.51 10.19
CA THR A 67 79.03 -12.09 10.52
C THR A 67 78.56 -11.32 9.29
N PRO A 68 77.44 -10.57 9.33
CA PRO A 68 77.18 -9.68 8.24
C PRO A 68 78.13 -8.53 8.49
N THR A 69 79.29 -8.56 7.85
CA THR A 69 79.85 -7.30 7.40
C THR A 69 78.89 -6.82 6.30
N ARG A 70 77.66 -6.41 6.70
CA ARG A 70 76.78 -5.57 5.89
C ARG A 70 77.66 -4.40 5.54
N THR A 71 78.11 -4.38 4.30
CA THR A 71 78.83 -3.21 3.81
C THR A 71 77.89 -2.03 4.01
N SER A 72 78.43 -0.86 4.37
CA SER A 72 77.60 0.34 4.60
C SER A 72 76.56 0.54 3.48
N ASN A 73 76.97 0.26 2.25
CA ASN A 73 76.16 0.34 1.04
C ASN A 73 74.86 -0.51 1.08
N ASP A 74 74.88 -1.74 1.60
CA ASP A 74 73.66 -2.58 1.68
C ASP A 74 72.65 -2.05 2.69
N ARG A 75 73.15 -1.38 3.75
CA ARG A 75 72.28 -0.69 4.71
C ARG A 75 71.66 0.53 4.06
N ASP A 76 72.43 1.30 3.31
CA ASP A 76 71.96 2.51 2.62
C ASP A 76 70.94 2.17 1.53
N ILE A 77 71.15 1.08 0.78
CA ILE A 77 70.17 0.55 -0.18
C ILE A 77 68.87 0.11 0.52
N ALA A 78 68.97 -0.59 1.65
CA ALA A 78 67.80 -1.00 2.41
C ALA A 78 67.02 0.19 3.00
N LEU A 79 67.72 1.22 3.47
CA LEU A 79 67.10 2.45 3.96
C LEU A 79 66.39 3.21 2.83
N ALA A 80 67.02 3.34 1.66
CA ALA A 80 66.40 3.95 0.49
C ALA A 80 65.11 3.23 0.08
N LYS A 81 65.09 1.89 0.12
CA LYS A 81 63.88 1.09 -0.14
C LYS A 81 62.78 1.36 0.88
N VAL A 82 63.12 1.41 2.17
CA VAL A 82 62.14 1.73 3.23
C VAL A 82 61.59 3.14 3.06
N GLU A 83 62.42 4.10 2.66
CA GLU A 83 61.98 5.46 2.37
C GLU A 83 61.06 5.53 1.13
N THR A 84 61.36 4.77 0.07
CA THR A 84 60.47 4.68 -1.10
C THR A 84 59.15 4.01 -0.74
N ASP A 85 59.16 2.91 0.01
CA ASP A 85 57.97 2.18 0.43
C ASP A 85 57.08 3.05 1.34
N LYS A 86 57.71 3.82 2.23
CA LYS A 86 57.01 4.81 3.06
C LYS A 86 56.33 5.89 2.19
N ARG A 87 57.04 6.43 1.20
CA ARG A 87 56.48 7.41 0.26
C ARG A 87 55.32 6.83 -0.54
N GLU A 88 55.47 5.62 -1.07
CA GLU A 88 54.42 4.95 -1.84
C GLU A 88 53.19 4.65 -0.99
N SER A 89 53.37 4.23 0.25
CA SER A 89 52.27 3.98 1.19
C SER A 89 51.49 5.26 1.50
N LEU A 90 52.18 6.40 1.68
CA LEU A 90 51.53 7.70 1.88
C LEU A 90 50.75 8.15 0.63
N ILE A 91 51.31 7.94 -0.57
CA ILE A 91 50.62 8.26 -1.83
C ILE A 91 49.36 7.42 -1.99
N LYS A 92 49.45 6.10 -1.75
CA LYS A 92 48.30 5.19 -1.82
C LYS A 92 47.21 5.57 -0.83
N ALA A 93 47.56 5.85 0.43
CA ALA A 93 46.59 6.27 1.44
C ALA A 93 45.91 7.60 1.08
N TRP A 94 46.65 8.54 0.48
CA TRP A 94 46.07 9.79 -0.01
C TRP A 94 45.14 9.56 -1.21
N GLU A 95 45.54 8.73 -2.17
CA GLU A 95 44.71 8.37 -3.32
C GLU A 95 43.41 7.70 -2.89
N GLU A 96 43.48 6.73 -1.98
CA GLU A 96 42.31 6.06 -1.40
C GLU A 96 41.40 7.05 -0.65
N ASN A 97 41.98 8.02 0.08
CA ASN A 97 41.19 9.06 0.74
C ASN A 97 40.44 9.95 -0.28
N GLU A 98 41.08 10.34 -1.37
CA GLU A 98 40.44 11.13 -2.43
C GLU A 98 39.35 10.32 -3.17
N LYS A 99 39.59 9.03 -3.45
CA LYS A 99 38.58 8.12 -3.98
C LYS A 99 37.38 8.00 -3.05
N ALA A 100 37.60 7.74 -1.76
CA ALA A 100 36.53 7.65 -0.76
C ALA A 100 35.72 8.96 -0.66
N LYS A 101 36.36 10.13 -0.77
CA LYS A 101 35.64 11.42 -0.85
C LYS A 101 34.78 11.54 -2.10
N ALA A 102 35.26 11.08 -3.26
CA ALA A 102 34.48 11.08 -4.49
C ALA A 102 33.28 10.11 -4.39
N GLU A 103 33.50 8.91 -3.89
CA GLU A 103 32.47 7.88 -3.70
C GLU A 103 31.40 8.30 -2.70
N ASN A 104 31.78 8.91 -1.56
CA ASN A 104 30.81 9.42 -0.59
C ASN A 104 29.94 10.53 -1.20
N ARG A 105 30.52 11.42 -2.00
CA ARG A 105 29.76 12.47 -2.72
C ARG A 105 28.80 11.86 -3.73
N ALA A 106 29.22 10.84 -4.48
CA ALA A 106 28.37 10.14 -5.42
C ALA A 106 27.23 9.38 -4.69
N SER A 107 27.55 8.66 -3.62
CA SER A 107 26.61 7.88 -2.83
C SER A 107 25.49 8.76 -2.25
N LYS A 108 25.84 9.94 -1.71
CA LYS A 108 24.84 10.92 -1.23
C LYS A 108 23.85 11.32 -2.33
N LYS A 109 24.37 11.68 -3.51
CA LYS A 109 23.52 12.05 -4.66
C LYS A 109 22.63 10.89 -5.12
N LEU A 110 23.14 9.66 -5.11
CA LEU A 110 22.35 8.48 -5.45
C LEU A 110 21.23 8.23 -4.43
N LEU A 111 21.51 8.38 -3.13
CA LEU A 111 20.49 8.29 -2.08
C LEU A 111 19.41 9.36 -2.24
N ASP A 112 19.79 10.60 -2.57
CA ASP A 112 18.85 11.68 -2.86
C ASP A 112 17.93 11.31 -4.04
N ILE A 113 18.49 10.79 -5.14
CA ILE A 113 17.71 10.32 -6.30
C ILE A 113 16.76 9.20 -5.91
N VAL A 114 17.24 8.18 -5.18
CA VAL A 114 16.42 7.05 -4.74
C VAL A 114 15.27 7.52 -3.84
N SER A 115 15.54 8.45 -2.92
CA SER A 115 14.50 9.01 -2.03
C SER A 115 13.43 9.77 -2.83
N TRP A 116 13.85 10.55 -3.83
CA TRP A 116 12.95 11.29 -4.71
C TRP A 116 12.09 10.34 -5.56
N GLU A 117 12.69 9.32 -6.14
CA GLU A 117 11.97 8.28 -6.88
C GLU A 117 10.94 7.57 -6.00
N ASN A 118 11.33 7.18 -4.79
CA ASN A 118 10.43 6.53 -3.85
C ASN A 118 9.25 7.42 -3.49
N THR A 119 9.49 8.72 -3.32
CA THR A 119 8.43 9.70 -3.08
C THR A 119 7.47 9.78 -4.27
N LYS A 120 7.98 9.85 -5.51
CA LYS A 120 7.14 9.87 -6.72
C LYS A 120 6.34 8.57 -6.90
N LYS A 121 6.99 7.42 -6.68
CA LYS A 121 6.34 6.09 -6.69
C LYS A 121 5.23 6.02 -5.64
N ALA A 122 5.46 6.52 -4.43
CA ALA A 122 4.45 6.57 -3.37
C ALA A 122 3.25 7.44 -3.75
N VAL A 123 3.48 8.63 -4.33
CA VAL A 123 2.39 9.50 -4.82
C VAL A 123 1.52 8.77 -5.85
N ILE A 124 2.13 8.10 -6.83
CA ILE A 124 1.41 7.35 -7.87
C ILE A 124 0.60 6.21 -7.23
N LYS A 125 1.21 5.43 -6.31
CA LYS A 125 0.52 4.33 -5.60
C LYS A 125 -0.69 4.83 -4.80
N THR A 126 -0.55 5.96 -4.11
CA THR A 126 -1.65 6.55 -3.34
C THR A 126 -2.78 7.03 -4.27
N GLN A 127 -2.45 7.62 -5.43
CA GLN A 127 -3.47 7.99 -6.41
C GLN A 127 -4.22 6.79 -6.98
N LEU A 128 -3.51 5.69 -7.26
CA LEU A 128 -4.10 4.44 -7.70
C LEU A 128 -5.08 3.89 -6.65
N LYS A 129 -4.61 3.77 -5.40
CA LYS A 129 -5.42 3.28 -4.28
C LYS A 129 -6.69 4.13 -4.07
N LYS A 130 -6.58 5.45 -4.16
CA LYS A 130 -7.74 6.35 -4.07
C LYS A 130 -8.79 6.06 -5.17
N LYS A 131 -8.35 5.77 -6.39
CA LYS A 131 -9.27 5.42 -7.48
C LYS A 131 -9.89 4.05 -7.30
N GLU A 132 -9.16 3.08 -6.77
CA GLU A 132 -9.68 1.76 -6.41
C GLU A 132 -10.75 1.86 -5.33
N GLU A 133 -10.50 2.62 -4.26
CA GLU A 133 -11.46 2.89 -3.18
C GLU A 133 -12.74 3.59 -3.71
N GLU A 134 -12.60 4.57 -4.61
CA GLU A 134 -13.75 5.23 -5.23
C GLU A 134 -14.60 4.27 -6.06
N LEU A 135 -13.95 3.36 -6.78
CA LEU A 135 -14.61 2.34 -7.60
C LEU A 135 -15.36 1.34 -6.72
N GLU A 136 -14.74 0.89 -5.63
CA GLU A 136 -15.35 -0.03 -4.68
C GLU A 136 -16.56 0.61 -3.96
N ARG A 137 -16.43 1.88 -3.56
CA ARG A 137 -17.56 2.66 -3.00
C ARG A 137 -18.73 2.72 -3.99
N LYS A 138 -18.46 3.04 -5.26
CA LYS A 138 -19.50 3.07 -6.31
C LYS A 138 -20.16 1.70 -6.48
N LYS A 139 -19.39 0.61 -6.51
CA LYS A 139 -19.95 -0.74 -6.58
C LYS A 139 -20.89 -1.03 -5.41
N ALA A 140 -20.46 -0.73 -4.17
CA ALA A 140 -21.29 -0.91 -2.98
C ALA A 140 -22.60 -0.10 -3.05
N GLU A 141 -22.53 1.17 -3.46
CA GLU A 141 -23.72 2.01 -3.65
C GLU A 141 -24.70 1.43 -4.67
N TYR A 142 -24.21 0.92 -5.81
CA TYR A 142 -25.07 0.28 -6.81
C TYR A 142 -25.68 -1.03 -6.30
N ALA A 143 -24.91 -1.83 -5.57
CA ALA A 143 -25.41 -3.06 -4.94
C ALA A 143 -26.53 -2.76 -3.93
N GLU A 144 -26.35 -1.76 -3.07
CA GLU A 144 -27.38 -1.32 -2.11
C GLU A 144 -28.63 -0.77 -2.81
N LYS A 145 -28.47 0.02 -3.87
CA LYS A 145 -29.62 0.48 -4.69
C LYS A 145 -30.37 -0.69 -5.32
N ALA A 146 -29.67 -1.72 -5.78
CA ALA A 146 -30.29 -2.91 -6.34
C ALA A 146 -31.10 -3.68 -5.28
N LYS A 147 -30.51 -3.93 -4.11
CA LYS A 147 -31.20 -4.56 -2.97
C LYS A 147 -32.41 -3.76 -2.50
N ASN A 148 -32.31 -2.43 -2.45
CA ASN A 148 -33.44 -1.59 -2.05
C ASN A 148 -34.60 -1.68 -3.06
N LYS A 149 -34.30 -1.69 -4.37
CA LYS A 149 -35.33 -1.89 -5.39
C LYS A 149 -36.00 -3.26 -5.27
N GLU A 150 -35.22 -4.31 -5.01
CA GLU A 150 -35.75 -5.64 -4.76
C GLU A 150 -36.65 -5.66 -3.51
N ALA A 151 -36.22 -5.02 -2.43
CA ALA A 151 -37.01 -4.90 -1.20
C ALA A 151 -38.34 -4.14 -1.42
N ILE A 152 -38.34 -3.07 -2.23
CA ILE A 152 -39.56 -2.34 -2.59
C ILE A 152 -40.53 -3.27 -3.34
N VAL A 153 -40.05 -4.01 -4.34
CA VAL A 153 -40.88 -4.96 -5.09
C VAL A 153 -41.43 -6.06 -4.17
N HIS A 154 -40.60 -6.57 -3.27
CA HIS A 154 -41.04 -7.57 -2.29
C HIS A 154 -42.14 -7.03 -1.39
N LYS A 155 -41.95 -5.83 -0.82
CA LYS A 155 -42.93 -5.16 0.02
C LYS A 155 -44.25 -4.91 -0.72
N GLU A 156 -44.20 -4.41 -1.95
CA GLU A 156 -45.40 -4.18 -2.76
C GLU A 156 -46.14 -5.51 -3.03
N ALA A 157 -45.41 -6.59 -3.30
CA ALA A 157 -46.02 -7.91 -3.48
C ALA A 157 -46.67 -8.43 -2.19
N GLU A 158 -46.04 -8.23 -1.03
CA GLU A 158 -46.62 -8.58 0.28
C GLU A 158 -47.86 -7.75 0.61
N GLU A 159 -47.85 -6.45 0.34
CA GLU A 159 -49.01 -5.57 0.51
C GLU A 159 -50.20 -6.04 -0.36
N LYS A 160 -49.95 -6.42 -1.62
CA LYS A 160 -50.98 -6.99 -2.50
C LYS A 160 -51.53 -8.31 -1.95
N ARG A 161 -50.67 -9.21 -1.45
CA ARG A 161 -51.10 -10.48 -0.82
C ARG A 161 -51.95 -10.21 0.42
N ALA A 162 -51.53 -9.28 1.28
CA ALA A 162 -52.27 -8.91 2.48
C ALA A 162 -53.65 -8.33 2.14
N MET A 163 -53.74 -7.49 1.10
CA MET A 163 -55.02 -6.94 0.63
C MET A 163 -55.98 -8.04 0.12
N VAL A 164 -55.46 -9.03 -0.62
CA VAL A 164 -56.27 -10.18 -1.08
C VAL A 164 -56.75 -11.01 0.12
N MET A 165 -55.87 -11.28 1.09
CA MET A 165 -56.25 -12.03 2.30
C MET A 165 -57.27 -11.27 3.16
N ALA A 166 -57.16 -9.95 3.26
CA ALA A 166 -58.14 -9.11 3.96
C ALA A 166 -59.52 -9.17 3.28
N ARG A 167 -59.59 -9.01 1.95
CA ARG A 167 -60.85 -9.14 1.19
C ARG A 167 -61.48 -10.51 1.36
N ARG A 168 -60.67 -11.58 1.26
CA ARG A 168 -61.13 -12.95 1.52
C ARG A 168 -61.71 -13.08 2.92
N GLY A 169 -61.03 -12.55 3.94
CA GLY A 169 -61.52 -12.57 5.33
C GLY A 169 -62.86 -11.85 5.48
N GLU A 170 -63.02 -10.69 4.84
CA GLU A 170 -64.28 -9.93 4.82
C GLU A 170 -65.42 -10.71 4.17
N GLU A 171 -65.18 -11.35 3.02
CA GLU A 171 -66.16 -12.18 2.32
C GLU A 171 -66.59 -13.40 3.15
N VAL A 172 -65.63 -14.04 3.84
CA VAL A 172 -65.91 -15.16 4.76
C VAL A 172 -66.79 -14.69 5.91
N ILE A 173 -66.45 -13.59 6.58
CA ILE A 173 -67.26 -13.04 7.68
C ILE A 173 -68.68 -12.69 7.20
N LYS A 174 -68.81 -12.04 6.04
CA LYS A 174 -70.13 -11.74 5.45
C LYS A 174 -70.95 -13.01 5.18
N ALA A 175 -70.32 -14.06 4.63
CA ALA A 175 -70.98 -15.33 4.40
C ALA A 175 -71.41 -16.00 5.71
N GLU A 176 -70.57 -15.96 6.75
CA GLU A 176 -70.87 -16.48 8.08
C GLU A 176 -72.03 -15.71 8.75
N GLU A 177 -72.06 -14.38 8.64
CA GLU A 177 -73.15 -13.54 9.12
C GLU A 177 -74.48 -13.87 8.42
N ILE A 178 -74.46 -14.02 7.09
CA ILE A 178 -75.64 -14.41 6.32
C ILE A 178 -76.10 -15.82 6.71
N ALA A 179 -75.18 -16.78 6.86
CA ALA A 179 -75.50 -18.13 7.31
C ALA A 179 -76.10 -18.12 8.72
N ALA A 180 -75.59 -17.30 9.64
CA ALA A 180 -76.14 -17.12 10.98
C ALA A 180 -77.57 -16.54 10.93
N LYS A 181 -77.83 -15.56 10.07
CA LYS A 181 -79.19 -15.02 9.86
C LYS A 181 -80.17 -16.09 9.38
N TYR A 182 -79.77 -16.93 8.43
CA TYR A 182 -80.61 -18.05 7.96
C TYR A 182 -80.87 -19.08 9.07
N ARG A 183 -79.85 -19.43 9.86
CA ARG A 183 -80.02 -20.32 11.02
C ARG A 183 -80.98 -19.75 12.07
N ALA A 184 -80.94 -18.44 12.32
CA ALA A 184 -81.81 -17.78 13.28
C ALA A 184 -83.27 -17.65 12.78
N THR A 185 -83.49 -17.44 11.48
CA THR A 185 -84.82 -17.24 10.89
C THR A 185 -85.50 -18.53 10.42
N GLY A 186 -84.76 -19.64 10.32
CA GLY A 186 -85.27 -20.94 9.85
C GLY A 186 -85.57 -20.99 8.35
N VAL A 187 -85.10 -20.01 7.58
CA VAL A 187 -85.30 -19.92 6.12
C VAL A 187 -84.11 -20.53 5.39
N THR A 188 -84.35 -21.47 4.48
CA THR A 188 -83.30 -22.07 3.65
C THR A 188 -82.82 -21.09 2.56
N PRO A 189 -81.50 -20.90 2.37
CA PRO A 189 -80.97 -20.06 1.29
C PRO A 189 -81.50 -20.52 -0.08
N LYS A 190 -82.11 -19.60 -0.84
CA LYS A 190 -82.75 -19.91 -2.15
C LYS A 190 -81.77 -19.90 -3.34
N LYS A 191 -80.59 -19.29 -3.20
CA LYS A 191 -79.52 -19.37 -4.21
C LYS A 191 -78.66 -20.61 -3.96
N HIS A 192 -78.51 -21.41 -4.99
CA HIS A 192 -77.81 -22.69 -5.02
C HIS A 192 -76.29 -22.46 -5.06
N LEU A 193 -75.54 -23.46 -4.57
CA LEU A 193 -74.08 -23.54 -4.64
C LEU A 193 -73.64 -23.53 -6.12
N GLY A 194 -73.51 -22.35 -6.70
CA GLY A 194 -73.00 -22.16 -8.06
C GLY A 194 -71.51 -22.50 -8.08
N CYS A 195 -71.19 -23.58 -8.79
CA CYS A 195 -69.89 -24.12 -9.16
C CYS A 195 -68.63 -23.32 -8.74
N PHE A 196 -67.81 -23.95 -7.91
CA PHE A 196 -66.41 -23.62 -7.66
C PHE A 196 -65.58 -23.77 -8.95
N GLY A 197 -65.59 -22.76 -9.82
CA GLY A 197 -64.84 -22.73 -11.08
C GLY A 197 -63.65 -21.78 -10.99
N ALA A 198 -62.45 -22.39 -11.05
CA ALA A 198 -61.08 -21.88 -11.24
C ALA A 198 -60.84 -20.35 -11.32
#